data_AF-A0A931VSP6-F1
#
_entry.id   AF-A0A931VSP6-F1
#
_cell.length_a   1.000
_cell.length_b   1.000
_cell.length_c   1.000
_cell.angle_alpha   90.00
_cell.angle_beta   90.00
_cell.angle_gamma   90.00
#
_symmetry.space_group_name_H-M   'P 1'
#
loop_
_entity.id
_entity.type
_entity.pdbx_description
1 polymer ?
#
loop_
_entity_poly.entity_id
_entity_poly.type
_entity_poly.pdbx_seq_one_letter_code
_entity_poly.pdbx_strand_id
1 'polypeptide(L)'
;RTDTFADAAALRFPLKYGEAGDRLPYVGMGEPGRPVNIWFWRNGGGTGPASLRARGFGTLEPVAGGEVKTAGKWENGRVRVLFTRSFSASSPEEVKFAPRQIGLVPVALAVWGGEKGERGGLKTLSGWRFVKCDGGKVSPAYVRSLAWNPKIRGDAKTGKALMTRHGCAGCHAYPGNPIPTKIGPGLAGIGGIHRPAYLFESLKDPSAVIVPHGNYYSMKDGQPISIMAPFSGPERDAYHIVEFLRSLR
;
A
#
# COMPACT_ATOMS: atom_id res chain seq x y z
N ARG A 1 3.24 28.88 -14.64
CA ARG A 1 4.23 28.51 -13.61
C ARG A 1 4.39 26.99 -13.65
N THR A 2 5.62 26.49 -13.74
CA THR A 2 5.94 25.05 -13.89
C THR A 2 6.28 24.37 -12.56
N ASP A 3 6.34 25.15 -11.48
CA ASP A 3 6.74 24.80 -10.12
C ASP A 3 5.55 24.73 -9.12
N THR A 4 4.33 24.97 -9.60
CA THR A 4 3.12 24.90 -8.78
C THR A 4 2.38 23.58 -9.00
N PHE A 5 2.15 22.84 -7.91
CA PHE A 5 1.39 21.59 -7.93
C PHE A 5 0.05 21.79 -7.24
N ALA A 6 -0.96 21.00 -7.64
CA ALA A 6 -2.28 21.06 -7.04
C ALA A 6 -2.39 20.03 -5.91
N ASP A 7 -3.14 20.37 -4.87
CA ASP A 7 -3.55 19.39 -3.88
C ASP A 7 -4.32 18.26 -4.55
N ALA A 8 -4.15 17.05 -4.03
CA ALA A 8 -4.87 15.89 -4.51
C ALA A 8 -5.16 14.91 -3.39
N ALA A 9 -6.17 14.08 -3.62
CA ALA A 9 -6.52 12.97 -2.74
C ALA A 9 -6.91 11.77 -3.59
N ALA A 10 -6.63 10.58 -3.09
CA ALA A 10 -7.08 9.34 -3.70
C ALA A 10 -7.60 8.35 -2.68
N LEU A 11 -8.65 7.63 -3.06
CA LEU A 11 -9.05 6.38 -2.44
C LEU A 11 -8.58 5.22 -3.29
N ARG A 12 -8.22 4.12 -2.65
CA ARG A 12 -7.75 2.92 -3.33
C ARG A 12 -8.41 1.69 -2.75
N PHE A 13 -8.86 0.82 -3.65
CA PHE A 13 -9.53 -0.42 -3.33
C PHE A 13 -8.86 -1.59 -4.06
N PRO A 14 -8.77 -2.78 -3.44
CA PRO A 14 -8.44 -3.99 -4.18
C PRO A 14 -9.60 -4.36 -5.11
N LEU A 15 -9.31 -5.00 -6.26
CA LEU A 15 -10.38 -5.52 -7.13
C LEU A 15 -11.07 -6.76 -6.58
N LYS A 16 -10.38 -7.53 -5.72
CA LYS A 16 -10.88 -8.73 -5.05
C LYS A 16 -10.72 -8.59 -3.54
N TYR A 17 -11.79 -8.86 -2.81
CA TYR A 17 -11.84 -8.83 -1.34
C TYR A 17 -13.11 -9.53 -0.86
N GLY A 18 -13.11 -9.94 0.41
CA GLY A 18 -14.27 -10.55 1.07
C GLY A 18 -14.09 -12.04 1.39
N GLU A 19 -13.15 -12.71 0.73
CA GLU A 19 -12.87 -14.13 0.94
C GLU A 19 -11.55 -14.38 1.68
N ALA A 20 -11.44 -15.54 2.33
CA ALA A 20 -10.23 -15.89 3.09
C ALA A 20 -8.96 -15.94 2.22
N GLY A 21 -9.08 -16.29 0.94
CA GLY A 21 -7.98 -16.31 -0.03
C GLY A 21 -7.60 -14.93 -0.58
N ASP A 22 -8.40 -13.90 -0.34
CA ASP A 22 -8.16 -12.57 -0.89
C ASP A 22 -7.08 -11.86 -0.08
N ARG A 23 -5.85 -11.88 -0.62
CA ARG A 23 -4.74 -11.09 -0.08
C ARG A 23 -4.87 -9.64 -0.53
N LEU A 24 -4.61 -8.73 0.40
CA LEU A 24 -4.52 -7.31 0.07
C LEU A 24 -3.33 -7.06 -0.87
N PRO A 25 -3.52 -6.27 -1.94
CA PRO A 25 -2.42 -5.78 -2.76
C PRO A 25 -1.42 -4.95 -1.95
N TYR A 26 -0.22 -4.78 -2.50
CA TYR A 26 0.72 -3.76 -2.09
C TYR A 26 0.02 -2.41 -2.02
N VAL A 27 0.06 -1.81 -0.84
CA VAL A 27 -0.75 -0.63 -0.52
C VAL A 27 -0.42 0.56 -1.41
N GLY A 28 0.80 0.63 -1.97
CA GLY A 28 1.30 1.78 -2.71
C GLY A 28 0.75 1.95 -4.12
N MET A 29 0.57 0.88 -4.91
CA MET A 29 -0.06 0.86 -6.25
C MET A 29 -0.47 -0.56 -6.72
N GLY A 30 -0.63 -1.53 -5.80
CA GLY A 30 -0.79 -2.94 -6.14
C GLY A 30 0.46 -3.57 -6.76
N GLU A 31 0.27 -4.72 -7.41
CA GLU A 31 1.32 -5.54 -8.00
C GLU A 31 0.73 -6.41 -9.13
N PRO A 32 1.56 -7.00 -10.00
CA PRO A 32 1.08 -7.95 -11.00
C PRO A 32 0.22 -9.05 -10.35
N GLY A 33 -0.95 -9.31 -10.92
CA GLY A 33 -1.93 -10.27 -10.39
C GLY A 33 -2.82 -9.76 -9.25
N ARG A 34 -2.46 -8.68 -8.56
CA ARG A 34 -3.24 -8.04 -7.48
C ARG A 34 -3.39 -6.53 -7.76
N PRO A 35 -4.19 -6.15 -8.77
CA PRO A 35 -4.42 -4.75 -9.12
C PRO A 35 -5.24 -4.01 -8.07
N VAL A 36 -5.19 -2.69 -8.17
CA VAL A 36 -6.01 -1.76 -7.38
C VAL A 36 -6.80 -0.84 -8.30
N ASN A 37 -8.06 -0.57 -7.95
CA ASN A 37 -8.83 0.54 -8.50
C ASN A 37 -8.64 1.77 -7.61
N ILE A 38 -8.31 2.90 -8.22
CA ILE A 38 -7.96 4.15 -7.57
C ILE A 38 -8.96 5.20 -8.01
N TRP A 39 -9.57 5.86 -7.04
CA TRP A 39 -10.43 7.01 -7.29
C TRP A 39 -9.66 8.26 -6.94
N PHE A 40 -9.55 9.19 -7.88
CA PHE A 40 -8.62 10.31 -7.80
C PHE A 40 -9.34 11.64 -7.94
N TRP A 41 -9.03 12.56 -7.03
CA TRP A 41 -9.47 13.93 -7.07
C TRP A 41 -8.24 14.85 -7.06
N ARG A 42 -8.33 15.93 -7.83
CA ARG A 42 -7.31 16.97 -7.92
C ARG A 42 -7.97 18.34 -7.81
N ASN A 43 -7.39 19.21 -6.98
CA ASN A 43 -7.86 20.57 -6.81
C ASN A 43 -7.74 21.37 -8.11
N GLY A 44 -8.70 22.26 -8.36
CA GLY A 44 -8.78 23.06 -9.58
C GLY A 44 -9.36 22.33 -10.80
N GLY A 45 -9.77 21.06 -10.67
CA GLY A 45 -10.40 20.30 -11.75
C GLY A 45 -9.42 19.96 -12.87
N GLY A 46 -8.83 18.76 -12.81
CA GLY A 46 -8.07 18.21 -13.94
C GLY A 46 -8.99 17.55 -14.96
N THR A 47 -8.60 17.53 -16.23
CA THR A 47 -9.28 16.77 -17.30
C THR A 47 -9.01 15.25 -17.24
N GLY A 48 -8.19 14.81 -16.28
CA GLY A 48 -7.83 13.41 -16.11
C GLY A 48 -8.98 12.56 -15.55
N PRO A 49 -8.94 11.24 -15.77
CA PRO A 49 -9.98 10.34 -15.30
C PRO A 49 -10.05 10.32 -13.76
N ALA A 50 -11.27 10.30 -13.23
CA ALA A 50 -11.50 10.14 -11.80
C ALA A 50 -11.34 8.69 -11.33
N SER A 51 -11.41 7.70 -12.23
CA SER A 51 -11.19 6.29 -11.95
C SER A 51 -9.97 5.78 -12.71
N LEU A 52 -9.06 5.14 -11.97
CA LEU A 52 -7.77 4.67 -12.44
C LEU A 52 -7.53 3.23 -11.98
N ARG A 53 -6.64 2.53 -12.65
CA ARG A 53 -6.13 1.22 -12.27
C ARG A 53 -4.62 1.27 -12.12
N ALA A 54 -4.09 0.51 -11.18
CA ALA A 54 -2.67 0.18 -11.16
C ALA A 54 -2.45 -1.31 -10.86
N ARG A 55 -1.41 -1.88 -11.48
CA ARG A 55 -0.88 -3.24 -11.28
C ARG A 55 0.56 -3.19 -10.77
N GLY A 56 0.87 -2.19 -9.95
CA GLY A 56 2.23 -1.78 -9.63
C GLY A 56 2.50 -0.33 -10.03
N PHE A 57 3.64 0.18 -9.58
CA PHE A 57 4.08 1.53 -9.96
C PHE A 57 4.36 1.63 -11.47
N GLY A 58 4.12 2.80 -12.04
CA GLY A 58 4.33 3.04 -13.48
C GLY A 58 3.24 2.46 -14.40
N THR A 59 2.30 1.68 -13.87
CA THR A 59 1.23 1.01 -14.65
C THR A 59 -0.13 1.71 -14.53
N LEU A 60 -0.12 3.00 -14.17
CA LEU A 60 -1.35 3.75 -13.91
C LEU A 60 -2.09 4.01 -15.22
N GLU A 61 -3.34 3.55 -15.29
CA GLU A 61 -4.15 3.68 -16.50
C GLU A 61 -5.58 4.12 -16.17
N PRO A 62 -6.25 4.89 -17.05
CA PRO A 62 -7.68 5.17 -16.94
C PRO A 62 -8.52 3.89 -16.93
N VAL A 63 -9.59 3.86 -16.13
CA VAL A 63 -10.60 2.81 -16.21
C VAL A 63 -11.75 3.27 -17.10
N ALA A 64 -11.96 2.57 -18.22
CA ALA A 64 -13.08 2.83 -19.12
C ALA A 64 -14.42 2.59 -18.41
N GLY A 65 -15.39 3.48 -18.64
CA GLY A 65 -16.70 3.41 -17.97
C GLY A 65 -16.70 3.85 -16.50
N GLY A 66 -15.56 4.32 -15.98
CA GLY A 66 -15.39 4.80 -14.61
C GLY A 66 -16.21 6.04 -14.28
N GLU A 67 -17.47 5.86 -13.90
CA GLU A 67 -18.41 6.93 -13.49
C GLU A 67 -18.11 7.52 -12.10
N VAL A 68 -16.86 7.44 -11.63
CA VAL A 68 -16.48 8.08 -10.38
C VAL A 68 -16.64 9.59 -10.56
N LYS A 69 -17.51 10.19 -9.77
CA LYS A 69 -17.63 11.64 -9.66
C LYS A 69 -16.87 12.10 -8.43
N THR A 70 -16.18 13.23 -8.57
CA THR A 70 -15.42 13.83 -7.47
C THR A 70 -15.77 15.30 -7.32
N ALA A 71 -15.81 15.76 -6.08
CA ALA A 71 -15.98 17.16 -5.74
C ALA A 71 -15.08 17.49 -4.56
N GLY A 72 -14.50 18.69 -4.55
CA GLY A 72 -13.64 19.16 -3.46
C GLY A 72 -14.02 20.58 -3.07
N LYS A 73 -14.10 20.85 -1.78
CA LYS A 73 -14.29 22.20 -1.23
C LYS A 73 -13.22 22.49 -0.19
N TRP A 74 -12.57 23.64 -0.34
CA TRP A 74 -11.70 24.18 0.71
C TRP A 74 -12.54 24.97 1.72
N GLU A 75 -12.40 24.67 3.00
CA GLU A 75 -13.07 25.39 4.09
C GLU A 75 -12.25 25.29 5.38
N ASN A 76 -12.02 26.42 6.05
CA ASN A 76 -11.33 26.50 7.35
C ASN A 76 -9.96 25.77 7.39
N GLY A 77 -9.13 26.00 6.37
CA GLY A 77 -7.78 25.41 6.29
C GLY A 77 -7.76 23.90 6.02
N ARG A 78 -8.89 23.31 5.59
CA ARG A 78 -9.00 21.91 5.22
C ARG A 78 -9.70 21.75 3.89
N VAL A 79 -9.30 20.75 3.13
CA VAL A 79 -10.08 20.27 1.98
C VAL A 79 -11.02 19.16 2.42
N ARG A 80 -12.28 19.24 2.01
CA ARG A 80 -13.22 18.12 2.04
C ARG A 80 -13.42 17.62 0.62
N VAL A 81 -13.21 16.32 0.42
CA VAL A 81 -13.33 15.67 -0.89
C VAL A 81 -14.43 14.62 -0.81
N LEU A 82 -15.37 14.68 -1.75
CA LEU A 82 -16.42 13.70 -1.94
C LEU A 82 -16.11 12.87 -3.19
N PHE A 83 -16.13 11.56 -3.04
CA PHE A 83 -16.12 10.60 -4.15
C PHE A 83 -17.46 9.88 -4.19
N THR A 84 -18.10 9.82 -5.35
CA THR A 84 -19.35 9.06 -5.53
C THR A 84 -19.26 8.18 -6.77
N ARG A 85 -19.83 6.98 -6.64
CA ARG A 85 -19.99 6.01 -7.72
C ARG A 85 -21.09 5.03 -7.33
N SER A 86 -21.78 4.46 -8.32
CA SER A 86 -22.63 3.28 -8.09
C SER A 86 -21.81 2.12 -7.50
N PHE A 87 -22.48 1.25 -6.73
CA PHE A 87 -21.85 0.03 -6.20
C PHE A 87 -21.59 -1.03 -7.27
N SER A 88 -22.33 -0.99 -8.38
CA SER A 88 -22.11 -1.87 -9.53
C SER A 88 -20.80 -1.54 -10.25
N ALA A 89 -20.12 -2.58 -10.74
CA ALA A 89 -19.00 -2.43 -11.66
C ALA A 89 -19.46 -2.52 -13.10
N SER A 90 -19.02 -1.56 -13.92
CA SER A 90 -19.26 -1.51 -15.36
C SER A 90 -18.12 -2.14 -16.16
N SER A 91 -16.97 -2.41 -15.51
CA SER A 91 -15.87 -3.17 -16.09
C SER A 91 -15.16 -4.04 -15.05
N PRO A 92 -14.40 -5.07 -15.48
CA PRO A 92 -13.60 -5.91 -14.56
C PRO A 92 -12.48 -5.15 -13.83
N GLU A 93 -12.15 -3.95 -14.29
CA GLU A 93 -11.08 -3.10 -13.75
C GLU A 93 -11.57 -2.13 -12.68
N GLU A 94 -12.87 -2.17 -12.40
CA GLU A 94 -13.49 -1.44 -11.32
C GLU A 94 -13.72 -2.32 -10.11
N VAL A 95 -13.54 -1.74 -8.92
CA VAL A 95 -14.00 -2.41 -7.71
C VAL A 95 -15.53 -2.53 -7.73
N LYS A 96 -16.06 -3.70 -7.37
CA LYS A 96 -17.48 -3.91 -7.11
C LYS A 96 -17.73 -3.80 -5.62
N PHE A 97 -18.81 -3.13 -5.23
CA PHE A 97 -19.26 -3.11 -3.83
C PHE A 97 -20.55 -3.92 -3.68
N ALA A 98 -20.56 -4.78 -2.67
CA ALA A 98 -21.75 -5.53 -2.29
C ALA A 98 -21.89 -5.45 -0.76
N PRO A 99 -22.14 -4.26 -0.17
CA PRO A 99 -21.95 -4.01 1.26
C PRO A 99 -22.84 -4.88 2.17
N ARG A 100 -23.98 -5.39 1.67
CA ARG A 100 -24.81 -6.36 2.40
C ARG A 100 -24.18 -7.76 2.46
N GLN A 101 -23.44 -8.15 1.42
CA GLN A 101 -22.79 -9.48 1.29
C GLN A 101 -21.37 -9.47 1.87
N ILE A 102 -20.63 -8.38 1.67
CA ILE A 102 -19.26 -8.18 2.13
C ILE A 102 -19.23 -6.86 2.90
N GLY A 103 -19.47 -6.95 4.21
CA GLY A 103 -19.61 -5.82 5.12
C GLY A 103 -18.31 -5.21 5.60
N LEU A 104 -17.17 -5.64 5.08
CA LEU A 104 -15.85 -5.12 5.42
C LEU A 104 -15.06 -4.84 4.14
N VAL A 105 -14.95 -3.57 3.77
CA VAL A 105 -14.34 -3.13 2.51
C VAL A 105 -12.96 -2.54 2.78
N PRO A 106 -11.87 -3.08 2.21
CA PRO A 106 -10.54 -2.49 2.33
C PRO A 106 -10.42 -1.18 1.56
N VAL A 107 -9.83 -0.17 2.18
CA VAL A 107 -9.53 1.11 1.55
C VAL A 107 -8.17 1.63 2.01
N ALA A 108 -7.38 2.17 1.09
CA ALA A 108 -6.18 2.94 1.41
C ALA A 108 -6.33 4.36 0.85
N LEU A 109 -5.66 5.32 1.49
CA LEU A 109 -5.72 6.73 1.15
C LEU A 109 -4.35 7.22 0.70
N ALA A 110 -4.36 8.16 -0.24
CA ALA A 110 -3.19 8.94 -0.61
C ALA A 110 -3.55 10.42 -0.63
N VAL A 111 -2.67 11.28 -0.15
CA VAL A 111 -2.82 12.73 -0.23
C VAL A 111 -1.54 13.37 -0.76
N TRP A 112 -1.71 14.46 -1.50
CA TRP A 112 -0.65 15.29 -2.04
C TRP A 112 -0.90 16.73 -1.61
N GLY A 113 0.05 17.33 -0.90
CA GLY A 113 0.12 18.76 -0.64
C GLY A 113 0.86 19.48 -1.78
N GLY A 114 0.13 20.22 -2.60
CA GLY A 114 0.67 20.90 -3.76
C GLY A 114 1.73 21.94 -3.40
N GLU A 115 1.58 22.60 -2.25
CA GLU A 115 2.53 23.56 -1.69
C GLU A 115 3.86 22.93 -1.29
N LYS A 116 3.88 21.63 -1.03
CA LYS A 116 5.10 20.85 -0.72
C LYS A 116 5.73 20.24 -1.98
N GLY A 117 5.20 20.55 -3.15
CA GLY A 117 5.64 19.97 -4.42
C GLY A 117 5.30 18.49 -4.55
N GLU A 118 4.31 17.98 -3.81
CA GLU A 118 3.91 16.57 -3.88
C GLU A 118 3.16 16.30 -5.20
N ARG A 119 3.58 15.25 -5.91
CA ARG A 119 2.96 14.76 -7.16
C ARG A 119 3.42 13.34 -7.47
N GLY A 120 2.57 12.58 -8.15
CA GLY A 120 2.89 11.23 -8.61
C GLY A 120 3.20 10.29 -7.44
N GLY A 121 4.41 9.75 -7.38
CA GLY A 121 4.88 8.88 -6.29
C GLY A 121 5.21 9.62 -5.00
N LEU A 122 5.50 10.93 -5.06
CA LEU A 122 5.78 11.76 -3.88
C LEU A 122 4.46 12.18 -3.25
N LYS A 123 4.07 11.50 -2.19
CA LYS A 123 2.77 11.60 -1.50
C LYS A 123 2.83 10.99 -0.12
N THR A 124 1.83 11.31 0.70
CA THR A 124 1.59 10.59 1.95
C THR A 124 0.58 9.48 1.74
N LEU A 125 0.86 8.29 2.25
CA LEU A 125 -0.01 7.11 2.16
C LEU A 125 -0.50 6.67 3.54
N SER A 126 -1.77 6.25 3.61
CA SER A 126 -2.21 5.41 4.73
C SER A 126 -1.81 3.96 4.50
N GLY A 127 -1.70 3.19 5.58
CA GLY A 127 -1.87 1.74 5.47
C GLY A 127 -3.31 1.37 5.08
N TRP A 128 -3.54 0.09 4.78
CA TRP A 128 -4.90 -0.43 4.52
C TRP A 128 -5.79 -0.23 5.76
N ARG A 129 -6.90 0.46 5.56
CA ARG A 129 -8.03 0.62 6.49
C ARG A 129 -9.21 -0.20 5.99
N PHE A 130 -10.24 -0.29 6.82
CA PHE A 130 -11.47 -0.98 6.44
C PHE A 130 -12.68 -0.13 6.78
N VAL A 131 -13.58 -0.02 5.82
CA VAL A 131 -14.91 0.52 6.04
C VAL A 131 -15.80 -0.66 6.42
N LYS A 132 -16.38 -0.61 7.63
CA LYS A 132 -17.41 -1.55 8.04
C LYS A 132 -18.76 -1.02 7.57
N CYS A 133 -19.50 -1.80 6.80
CA CYS A 133 -20.84 -1.46 6.35
C CYS A 133 -21.87 -2.00 7.34
N ASP A 134 -22.72 -1.13 7.86
CA ASP A 134 -23.79 -1.51 8.78
C ASP A 134 -24.75 -2.51 8.10
N GLY A 135 -25.12 -3.55 8.84
CA GLY A 135 -25.93 -4.67 8.34
C GLY A 135 -25.22 -5.58 7.31
N GLY A 136 -23.95 -5.31 7.00
CA GLY A 136 -23.15 -6.14 6.10
C GLY A 136 -22.61 -7.41 6.76
N LYS A 137 -22.61 -8.53 6.03
CA LYS A 137 -22.03 -9.79 6.51
C LYS A 137 -20.51 -9.70 6.53
N VAL A 138 -19.88 -10.11 7.64
CA VAL A 138 -18.43 -10.18 7.76
C VAL A 138 -18.01 -11.62 8.00
N SER A 139 -17.38 -12.24 7.00
CA SER A 139 -16.86 -13.61 7.11
C SER A 139 -15.76 -13.68 8.18
N PRO A 140 -15.88 -14.55 9.21
CA PRO A 140 -14.82 -14.75 10.18
C PRO A 140 -13.52 -15.25 9.53
N ALA A 141 -13.62 -16.04 8.46
CA ALA A 141 -12.45 -16.54 7.73
C ALA A 141 -11.71 -15.40 7.01
N TYR A 142 -12.46 -14.44 6.44
CA TYR A 142 -11.88 -13.24 5.85
C TYR A 142 -11.20 -12.34 6.89
N VAL A 143 -11.84 -12.12 8.05
CA VAL A 143 -11.19 -11.35 9.13
C VAL A 143 -9.91 -12.02 9.61
N ARG A 144 -9.91 -13.36 9.75
CA ARG A 144 -8.72 -14.12 10.13
C ARG A 144 -7.61 -14.03 9.07
N SER A 145 -7.94 -14.04 7.78
CA SER A 145 -6.92 -13.91 6.73
C SER A 145 -6.25 -12.54 6.71
N LEU A 146 -6.95 -11.50 7.16
CA LEU A 146 -6.40 -10.16 7.32
C LEU A 146 -5.54 -10.01 8.59
N ALA A 147 -5.81 -10.81 9.62
CA ALA A 147 -5.10 -10.73 10.90
C ALA A 147 -3.64 -11.21 10.79
N TRP A 148 -2.78 -10.67 11.66
CA TRP A 148 -1.43 -11.19 11.82
C TRP A 148 -1.46 -12.35 12.83
N ASN A 149 -1.47 -13.58 12.29
CA ASN A 149 -1.49 -14.81 13.06
C ASN A 149 -0.16 -15.56 12.87
N PRO A 150 0.95 -15.06 13.42
CA PRO A 150 2.24 -15.72 13.24
C PRO A 150 2.26 -17.09 13.94
N LYS A 151 3.02 -18.04 13.41
CA LYS A 151 3.17 -19.38 14.05
C LYS A 151 3.79 -19.29 15.44
N ILE A 152 4.59 -18.25 15.68
CA ILE A 152 5.16 -17.93 16.99
C ILE A 152 4.95 -16.45 17.31
N ARG A 153 4.86 -16.12 18.58
CA ARG A 153 4.84 -14.72 19.02
C ARG A 153 6.22 -14.10 18.76
N GLY A 154 6.25 -13.03 17.97
CA GLY A 154 7.47 -12.25 17.74
C GLY A 154 7.89 -11.46 18.99
N ASP A 155 9.16 -11.05 19.02
CA ASP A 155 9.77 -10.23 20.06
C ASP A 155 10.58 -9.13 19.41
N ALA A 156 10.19 -7.87 19.65
CA ALA A 156 10.76 -6.71 18.95
C ALA A 156 12.23 -6.47 19.32
N LYS A 157 12.64 -6.77 20.56
CA LYS A 157 14.05 -6.62 20.99
C LYS A 157 14.95 -7.61 20.24
N THR A 158 14.53 -8.86 20.17
CA THR A 158 15.19 -9.91 19.38
C THR A 158 15.20 -9.55 17.90
N GLY A 159 14.07 -9.06 17.36
CA GLY A 159 13.98 -8.62 15.98
C GLY A 159 14.97 -7.52 15.61
N LYS A 160 15.12 -6.51 16.48
CA LYS A 160 16.12 -5.44 16.30
C LYS A 160 17.55 -5.98 16.29
N ALA A 161 17.86 -6.89 17.21
CA ALA A 161 19.18 -7.52 17.27
C ALA A 161 19.46 -8.34 15.99
N LEU A 162 18.47 -9.10 15.51
CA LEU A 162 18.56 -9.86 14.26
C LEU A 162 18.76 -8.96 13.04
N MET A 163 18.07 -7.83 12.94
CA MET A 163 18.29 -6.87 11.85
C MET A 163 19.73 -6.36 11.79
N THR A 164 20.39 -6.20 12.94
CA THR A 164 21.80 -5.82 13.00
C THR A 164 22.69 -7.00 12.61
N ARG A 165 22.46 -8.18 13.20
CA ARG A 165 23.26 -9.39 12.97
C ARG A 165 23.23 -9.86 11.52
N HIS A 166 22.10 -9.71 10.84
CA HIS A 166 21.92 -10.10 9.44
C HIS A 166 22.25 -8.96 8.45
N GLY A 167 22.85 -7.86 8.92
CA GLY A 167 23.34 -6.79 8.04
C GLY A 167 22.25 -5.96 7.36
N CYS A 168 20.99 -6.02 7.80
CA CYS A 168 19.89 -5.22 7.23
C CYS A 168 20.20 -3.71 7.33
N ALA A 169 20.92 -3.32 8.39
CA ALA A 169 21.46 -1.98 8.61
C ALA A 169 22.39 -1.46 7.50
N GLY A 170 23.03 -2.34 6.73
CA GLY A 170 23.90 -1.94 5.61
C GLY A 170 23.12 -1.40 4.41
N CYS A 171 21.86 -1.80 4.26
CA CYS A 171 21.00 -1.36 3.15
C CYS A 171 19.85 -0.46 3.61
N HIS A 172 19.43 -0.51 4.88
CA HIS A 172 18.26 0.22 5.38
C HIS A 172 18.57 1.08 6.60
N ALA A 173 18.20 2.35 6.53
CA ALA A 173 18.11 3.23 7.68
C ALA A 173 16.81 3.01 8.46
N TYR A 174 16.86 3.08 9.80
CA TYR A 174 15.68 2.94 10.67
C TYR A 174 15.88 3.64 12.02
N PRO A 175 14.81 3.93 12.79
CA PRO A 175 14.94 4.47 14.14
C PRO A 175 15.85 3.62 15.04
N GLY A 176 16.96 4.21 15.50
CA GLY A 176 18.01 3.51 16.26
C GLY A 176 19.20 3.01 15.43
N ASN A 177 19.15 3.17 14.11
CA ASN A 177 20.28 3.09 13.18
C ASN A 177 20.03 4.07 12.00
N PRO A 178 20.24 5.38 12.21
CA PRO A 178 19.84 6.41 11.25
C PRO A 178 20.82 6.58 10.09
N ILE A 179 21.80 5.69 9.92
CA ILE A 179 22.83 5.81 8.89
C ILE A 179 22.16 5.80 7.51
N PRO A 180 22.19 6.91 6.75
CA PRO A 180 21.54 6.97 5.45
C PRO A 180 22.23 6.05 4.47
N THR A 181 21.45 5.19 3.82
CA THR A 181 21.91 4.29 2.76
C THR A 181 21.29 4.74 1.43
N LYS A 182 21.97 4.50 0.31
CA LYS A 182 21.42 4.73 -1.04
C LYS A 182 20.88 3.44 -1.69
N ILE A 183 20.85 2.35 -0.92
CA ILE A 183 20.60 1.00 -1.40
C ILE A 183 19.11 0.64 -1.22
N GLY A 184 18.65 0.49 0.02
CA GLY A 184 17.25 0.19 0.34
C GLY A 184 16.47 1.41 0.84
N PRO A 185 15.13 1.33 0.86
CA PRO A 185 14.29 2.39 1.44
C PRO A 185 14.52 2.54 2.94
N GLY A 186 14.34 3.76 3.46
CA GLY A 186 14.23 3.98 4.90
C GLY A 186 13.01 3.26 5.48
N LEU A 187 13.16 2.68 6.67
CA LEU A 187 12.11 1.88 7.33
C LEU A 187 11.38 2.62 8.45
N ALA A 188 11.63 3.93 8.60
CA ALA A 188 10.86 4.76 9.51
C ALA A 188 9.37 4.75 9.11
N GLY A 189 8.46 4.55 10.07
CA GLY A 189 7.01 4.50 9.84
C GLY A 189 6.50 3.26 9.10
N ILE A 190 7.36 2.29 8.76
CA ILE A 190 6.99 1.14 7.94
C ILE A 190 5.86 0.30 8.56
N GLY A 191 5.84 0.18 9.90
CA GLY A 191 4.81 -0.54 10.66
C GLY A 191 3.45 0.17 10.69
N GLY A 192 3.40 1.45 10.33
CA GLY A 192 2.16 2.22 10.19
C GLY A 192 1.53 2.10 8.79
N ILE A 193 2.35 1.88 7.77
CA ILE A 193 1.91 1.82 6.36
C ILE A 193 1.65 0.36 5.94
N HIS A 194 2.53 -0.56 6.32
CA HIS A 194 2.47 -1.93 5.84
C HIS A 194 1.91 -2.90 6.88
N ARG A 195 1.11 -3.86 6.42
CA ARG A 195 0.60 -4.93 7.28
C ARG A 195 1.71 -5.95 7.57
N PRO A 196 1.69 -6.62 8.73
CA PRO A 196 2.72 -7.61 9.10
C PRO A 196 2.92 -8.74 8.08
N ALA A 197 1.83 -9.23 7.49
CA ALA A 197 1.90 -10.28 6.47
C ALA A 197 2.67 -9.84 5.22
N TYR A 198 2.54 -8.58 4.81
CA TYR A 198 3.34 -8.01 3.72
C TYR A 198 4.80 -7.89 4.14
N LEU A 199 5.10 -7.39 5.35
CA LEU A 199 6.49 -7.29 5.84
C LEU A 199 7.17 -8.66 5.90
N PHE A 200 6.45 -9.68 6.33
CA PHE A 200 6.94 -11.05 6.33
C PHE A 200 7.20 -11.58 4.92
N GLU A 201 6.27 -11.36 3.99
CA GLU A 201 6.45 -11.69 2.57
C GLU A 201 7.66 -10.96 1.98
N SER A 202 7.83 -9.66 2.21
CA SER A 202 9.00 -8.90 1.74
C SER A 202 10.33 -9.42 2.30
N LEU A 203 10.34 -10.01 3.50
CA LEU A 203 11.54 -10.67 4.02
C LEU A 203 11.81 -12.01 3.34
N LYS A 204 10.77 -12.80 3.05
CA LYS A 204 10.92 -14.19 2.54
C LYS A 204 10.98 -14.27 1.02
N ASP A 205 10.30 -13.38 0.34
CA ASP A 205 10.23 -13.23 -1.12
C ASP A 205 10.19 -11.74 -1.51
N PRO A 206 11.34 -11.04 -1.40
CA PRO A 206 11.42 -9.62 -1.72
C PRO A 206 11.13 -9.28 -3.19
N SER A 207 11.20 -10.25 -4.10
CA SER A 207 10.85 -10.05 -5.51
C SER A 207 9.35 -10.14 -5.78
N ALA A 208 8.53 -10.63 -4.83
CA ALA A 208 7.07 -10.67 -4.96
C ALA A 208 6.45 -9.28 -5.21
N VAL A 209 7.05 -8.24 -4.63
CA VAL A 209 6.64 -6.84 -4.83
C VAL A 209 7.86 -5.95 -4.83
N ILE A 210 8.19 -5.40 -6.01
CA ILE A 210 9.31 -4.48 -6.19
C ILE A 210 8.78 -3.06 -6.40
N VAL A 211 9.25 -2.13 -5.56
CA VAL A 211 9.06 -0.69 -5.79
C VAL A 211 10.08 -0.25 -6.85
N PRO A 212 9.68 0.34 -7.99
CA PRO A 212 10.61 0.68 -9.04
C PRO A 212 11.39 1.93 -8.64
N HIS A 213 12.59 1.67 -8.17
CA HIS A 213 13.66 2.64 -7.98
C HIS A 213 14.92 1.96 -8.51
N GLY A 214 15.76 2.69 -9.24
CA GLY A 214 16.89 2.09 -9.98
C GLY A 214 17.86 1.29 -9.11
N ASN A 215 17.88 1.57 -7.80
CA ASN A 215 18.74 0.87 -6.84
C ASN A 215 18.04 -0.30 -6.11
N TYR A 216 16.75 -0.58 -6.35
CA TYR A 216 16.00 -1.61 -5.59
C TYR A 216 15.93 -2.96 -6.29
N TYR A 217 16.26 -3.03 -7.59
CA TYR A 217 16.22 -4.24 -8.37
C TYR A 217 17.31 -4.25 -9.43
N SER A 218 17.64 -5.45 -9.90
CA SER A 218 18.43 -5.69 -11.10
C SER A 218 17.56 -6.41 -12.13
N MET A 219 17.87 -6.26 -13.41
CA MET A 219 17.21 -7.04 -14.46
C MET A 219 17.92 -8.37 -14.64
N LYS A 220 17.16 -9.47 -14.59
CA LYS A 220 17.63 -10.81 -14.92
C LYS A 220 16.61 -11.44 -15.86
N ASP A 221 17.06 -11.90 -17.03
CA ASP A 221 16.20 -12.52 -18.06
C ASP A 221 14.97 -11.65 -18.43
N GLY A 222 15.16 -10.33 -18.47
CA GLY A 222 14.09 -9.37 -18.79
C GLY A 222 13.10 -9.11 -17.65
N GLN A 223 13.29 -9.70 -16.46
CA GLN A 223 12.45 -9.50 -15.29
C GLN A 223 13.19 -8.75 -14.17
N PRO A 224 12.51 -7.83 -13.45
CA PRO A 224 13.10 -7.20 -12.28
C PRO A 224 13.20 -8.21 -11.13
N ILE A 225 14.39 -8.30 -10.53
CA ILE A 225 14.65 -9.09 -9.32
C ILE A 225 15.15 -8.15 -8.25
N SER A 226 14.56 -8.22 -7.06
CA SER A 226 14.99 -7.41 -5.91
C SER A 226 16.47 -7.61 -5.61
N ILE A 227 17.19 -6.52 -5.34
CA ILE A 227 18.57 -6.60 -4.83
C ILE A 227 18.62 -7.02 -3.35
N MET A 228 17.53 -6.85 -2.60
CA MET A 228 17.39 -7.44 -1.28
C MET A 228 17.23 -8.94 -1.47
N ALA A 229 18.19 -9.71 -0.96
CA ALA A 229 18.13 -11.16 -0.97
C ALA A 229 17.04 -11.68 -0.01
N PRO A 230 16.38 -12.81 -0.32
CA PRO A 230 15.51 -13.49 0.63
C PRO A 230 16.21 -13.76 1.97
N PHE A 231 15.51 -13.51 3.07
CA PHE A 231 16.02 -13.81 4.40
C PHE A 231 16.27 -15.32 4.55
N SER A 232 17.54 -15.69 4.76
CA SER A 232 18.01 -17.07 4.80
C SER A 232 18.01 -17.70 6.21
N GLY A 233 17.72 -16.91 7.25
CA GLY A 233 17.63 -17.43 8.62
C GLY A 233 16.37 -18.27 8.88
N PRO A 234 16.28 -18.90 10.06
CA PRO A 234 15.10 -19.64 10.50
C PRO A 234 13.81 -18.82 10.38
N GLU A 235 12.69 -19.45 10.02
CA GLU A 235 11.39 -18.75 9.90
C GLU A 235 11.00 -18.02 11.19
N ARG A 236 11.34 -18.60 12.36
CA ARG A 236 11.15 -17.96 13.67
C ARG A 236 11.77 -16.56 13.76
N ASP A 237 12.95 -16.38 13.18
CA ASP A 237 13.70 -15.13 13.23
C ASP A 237 13.01 -14.06 12.40
N ALA A 238 12.37 -14.45 11.27
CA ALA A 238 11.56 -13.55 10.47
C ALA A 238 10.34 -13.01 11.26
N TYR A 239 9.69 -13.81 12.11
CA TYR A 239 8.61 -13.30 12.96
C TYR A 239 9.09 -12.27 13.97
N HIS A 240 10.28 -12.47 14.57
CA HIS A 240 10.88 -11.47 15.46
C HIS A 240 11.22 -10.17 14.72
N ILE A 241 11.82 -10.26 13.52
CA ILE A 241 12.13 -9.09 12.69
C ILE A 241 10.85 -8.33 12.32
N VAL A 242 9.79 -9.03 11.89
CA VAL A 242 8.50 -8.39 11.60
C VAL A 242 7.93 -7.70 12.83
N GLU A 243 8.04 -8.29 14.02
CA GLU A 243 7.57 -7.64 15.24
C GLU A 243 8.31 -6.33 15.53
N PHE A 244 9.61 -6.29 15.28
CA PHE A 244 10.37 -5.05 15.36
C PHE A 244 9.90 -4.03 14.31
N LEU A 245 9.77 -4.43 13.03
CA LEU A 245 9.31 -3.53 11.96
C LEU A 245 7.92 -2.95 12.24
N ARG A 246 7.01 -3.75 12.83
CA ARG A 246 5.67 -3.29 13.24
C ARG A 246 5.69 -2.19 14.30
N SER A 247 6.74 -2.15 15.12
CA SER A 247 6.93 -1.13 16.16
C SER A 247 7.40 0.21 15.60
N LEU A 248 7.94 0.24 14.38
CA LEU A 248 8.39 1.45 13.70
C LEU A 248 7.20 2.20 13.08
N ARG A 249 6.51 3.01 13.89
CA ARG A 249 5.34 3.81 13.47
C ARG A 249 5.64 5.29 13.39
#